data_AF-A0A5N9FL18-F1
#
_entry.id   AF-A0A5N9FL18-F1
#
_cell.length_a   1.000
_cell.length_b   1.000
_cell.length_c   1.000
_cell.angle_alpha   90.00
_cell.angle_beta   90.00
_cell.angle_gamma   90.00
#
_symmetry.space_group_name_H-M   'P 1'
#
loop_
_entity.id
_entity.type
_entity.pdbx_description
1 polymer ?
#
loop_
_entity_poly.entity_id
_entity_poly.type
_entity_poly.pdbx_seq_one_letter_code
_entity_poly.pdbx_strand_id
1 'polypeptide(L)'
;MAETPDSHDLDKLTRWHIGLESASGAGFPVCGLFLASGEDNRAHDIFRIYRTAFEELGAGFHDLVIFGQHGMSSTCAALMPGLGLSNLKAPSLVLISSGESLVLHTTSLPAGKLLVGQPEEDSSKTPWRSALDLIRQAVEKRVYLSLDDVEGLERIEFSDGTLSGAVGRVKKQVESA
;
A
#
# COMPACT_ATOMS: atom_id res chain seq x y z
N MET A 1 -1.78 22.94 18.50
CA MET A 1 -2.71 21.79 18.59
C MET A 1 -1.90 20.55 18.28
N ALA A 2 -2.02 19.48 19.08
CA ALA A 2 -1.33 18.24 18.79
C ALA A 2 -1.97 17.59 17.56
N GLU A 3 -1.14 17.06 16.66
CA GLU A 3 -1.57 16.33 15.48
C GLU A 3 -2.34 15.07 15.90
N THR A 4 -3.56 14.91 15.41
CA THR A 4 -4.35 13.70 15.65
C THR A 4 -4.06 12.68 14.54
N PRO A 5 -4.25 11.37 14.79
CA PRO A 5 -4.11 10.35 13.75
C PRO A 5 -4.97 10.64 12.51
N ASP A 6 -6.15 11.24 12.71
CA ASP A 6 -7.03 11.68 11.62
C ASP A 6 -6.42 12.81 10.79
N SER A 7 -5.88 13.86 11.42
CA SER A 7 -5.29 14.99 10.67
C SER A 7 -4.04 14.56 9.89
N HIS A 8 -3.22 13.67 10.46
CA HIS A 8 -2.02 13.16 9.80
C HIS A 8 -2.38 12.29 8.59
N ASP A 9 -3.30 11.35 8.76
CA ASP A 9 -3.70 10.47 7.66
C ASP A 9 -4.52 11.21 6.60
N LEU A 10 -5.29 12.25 6.95
CA LEU A 10 -5.97 13.08 5.96
C LEU A 10 -5.00 13.94 5.13
N ASP A 11 -3.96 14.52 5.75
CA ASP A 11 -2.91 15.23 4.99
C ASP A 11 -2.20 14.27 4.03
N LYS A 12 -1.86 13.07 4.52
CA LYS A 12 -1.26 12.01 3.70
C LYS A 12 -2.15 11.59 2.55
N LEU A 13 -3.46 11.40 2.80
CA LEU A 13 -4.46 11.08 1.76
C LEU A 13 -4.54 12.19 0.71
N THR A 14 -4.52 13.45 1.15
CA THR A 14 -4.55 14.61 0.26
C THR A 14 -3.31 14.66 -0.62
N ARG A 15 -2.12 14.49 -0.04
CA ARG A 15 -0.86 14.44 -0.78
C ARG A 15 -0.80 13.24 -1.73
N TRP A 16 -1.34 12.10 -1.32
CA TRP A 16 -1.42 10.92 -2.17
C TRP A 16 -2.32 11.17 -3.38
N HIS A 17 -3.51 11.72 -3.17
CA HIS A 17 -4.44 12.09 -4.25
C HIS A 17 -3.78 13.05 -5.26
N ILE A 18 -3.17 14.14 -4.77
CA ILE A 18 -2.49 15.12 -5.63
C ILE A 18 -1.35 14.46 -6.43
N GLY A 19 -0.58 13.58 -5.78
CA GLY A 19 0.49 12.84 -6.44
C GLY A 19 -0.03 11.92 -7.54
N LEU A 20 -1.13 11.20 -7.29
CA LEU A 20 -1.79 10.33 -8.27
C LEU A 20 -2.39 11.11 -9.45
N GLU A 21 -2.94 12.31 -9.21
CA GLU A 21 -3.45 13.18 -10.29
C GLU A 21 -2.32 13.80 -11.13
N SER A 22 -1.18 14.08 -10.50
CA SER A 22 -0.01 14.70 -11.16
C SER A 22 0.85 13.67 -11.91
N ALA A 23 0.75 12.39 -11.54
CA ALA A 23 1.41 11.30 -12.23
C ALA A 23 0.82 11.15 -13.64
N SER A 24 1.60 11.56 -14.66
CA SER A 24 1.23 11.44 -16.07
C SER A 24 2.22 10.54 -16.80
N GLY A 25 1.72 9.61 -17.62
CA GLY A 25 2.55 8.76 -18.49
C GLY A 25 2.88 7.37 -17.93
N ALA A 26 4.01 6.80 -18.38
CA ALA A 26 4.53 5.49 -17.97
C ALA A 26 5.23 5.59 -16.60
N GLY A 27 4.43 5.84 -15.56
CA GLY A 27 4.89 5.93 -14.17
C GLY A 27 5.39 4.59 -13.61
N PHE A 28 5.68 4.58 -12.32
CA PHE A 28 6.09 3.36 -11.63
C PHE A 28 5.00 2.26 -11.79
N PRO A 29 5.39 0.98 -11.98
CA PRO A 29 4.45 -0.06 -12.41
C PRO A 29 3.45 -0.49 -11.33
N VAL A 30 3.61 -0.03 -10.08
CA VAL A 30 2.79 -0.46 -8.95
C VAL A 30 2.70 0.63 -7.89
N CYS A 31 1.53 0.82 -7.30
CA CYS A 31 1.37 1.59 -6.08
C CYS A 31 1.24 0.64 -4.88
N GLY A 32 2.13 0.76 -3.90
CA GLY A 32 2.06 0.03 -2.64
C GLY A 32 1.27 0.80 -1.57
N LEU A 33 0.26 0.16 -1.00
CA LEU A 33 -0.53 0.66 0.12
C LEU A 33 -0.37 -0.28 1.31
N PHE A 34 0.20 0.23 2.38
CA PHE A 34 0.27 -0.47 3.67
C PHE A 34 -0.84 0.02 4.59
N LEU A 35 -1.54 -0.91 5.21
CA LEU A 35 -2.51 -0.65 6.26
C LEU A 35 -1.97 -1.31 7.52
N ALA A 36 -1.56 -0.54 8.52
CA ALA A 36 -0.93 -1.06 9.74
C ALA A 36 -1.23 -0.17 10.93
N SER A 37 -1.33 -0.74 12.13
CA SER A 37 -1.46 0.04 13.36
C SER A 37 -0.09 0.46 13.91
N GLY A 38 -0.07 1.43 14.83
CA GLY A 38 1.16 1.87 15.50
C GLY A 38 1.93 0.75 16.23
N GLU A 39 1.24 -0.32 16.62
CA GLU A 39 1.83 -1.45 17.34
C GLU A 39 2.46 -2.49 16.39
N ASP A 40 2.16 -2.43 15.09
CA ASP A 40 2.60 -3.40 14.07
C ASP A 40 4.02 -3.10 13.58
N ASN A 41 4.97 -3.13 14.50
CA ASN A 41 6.39 -2.83 14.25
C ASN A 41 6.95 -3.63 13.06
N ARG A 42 6.58 -4.90 12.94
CA ARG A 42 7.04 -5.75 11.82
C ARG A 42 6.50 -5.28 10.48
N ALA A 43 5.24 -4.87 10.40
CA ALA A 43 4.69 -4.28 9.17
C ALA A 43 5.36 -2.93 8.84
N HIS A 44 5.71 -2.14 9.86
CA HIS A 44 6.48 -0.91 9.68
C HIS A 44 7.91 -1.18 9.17
N ASP A 45 8.56 -2.25 9.63
CA ASP A 45 9.88 -2.66 9.14
C ASP A 45 9.80 -3.10 7.67
N ILE A 46 8.79 -3.89 7.29
CA ILE A 46 8.54 -4.25 5.89
C ILE A 46 8.26 -3.01 5.03
N PHE A 47 7.48 -2.05 5.53
CA PHE A 47 7.26 -0.78 4.83
C PHE A 47 8.58 -0.03 4.58
N ARG A 48 9.50 -0.01 5.55
CA ARG A 48 10.81 0.63 5.37
C ARG A 48 11.64 -0.07 4.29
N ILE A 49 11.60 -1.40 4.24
CA ILE A 49 12.27 -2.19 3.18
C ILE A 49 11.69 -1.84 1.81
N TYR A 50 10.36 -1.80 1.69
CA TYR A 50 9.68 -1.38 0.47
C TYR A 50 10.06 0.05 0.08
N ARG A 51 10.07 0.97 1.03
CA ARG A 51 10.42 2.38 0.79
C ARG A 51 11.82 2.52 0.24
N THR A 52 12.81 1.90 0.87
CA THR A 52 14.19 1.93 0.37
C THR A 52 14.27 1.36 -1.05
N ALA A 53 13.63 0.23 -1.32
CA ALA A 53 13.62 -0.36 -2.65
C ALA A 53 12.92 0.53 -3.69
N PHE A 54 11.78 1.14 -3.35
CA PHE A 54 11.02 2.01 -4.24
C PHE A 54 11.81 3.28 -4.56
N GLU A 55 12.45 3.89 -3.56
CA GLU A 55 13.34 5.04 -3.73
C GLU A 55 14.54 4.71 -4.64
N GLU A 56 15.18 3.56 -4.45
CA GLU A 56 16.29 3.08 -5.31
C GLU A 56 15.85 2.85 -6.76
N LEU A 57 14.60 2.44 -6.98
CA LEU A 57 14.01 2.20 -8.29
C LEU A 57 13.41 3.47 -8.93
N GLY A 58 13.49 4.63 -8.25
CA GLY A 58 13.02 5.92 -8.76
C GLY A 58 11.53 6.19 -8.56
N ALA A 59 10.87 5.48 -7.65
CA ALA A 59 9.47 5.71 -7.30
C ALA A 59 9.29 7.02 -6.50
N GLY A 60 8.15 7.68 -6.68
CA GLY A 60 7.73 8.84 -5.92
C GLY A 60 6.92 8.49 -4.67
N PHE A 61 6.58 9.51 -3.87
CA PHE A 61 5.73 9.34 -2.68
C PHE A 61 4.38 8.67 -2.99
N HIS A 62 3.78 8.97 -4.15
CA HIS A 62 2.47 8.42 -4.52
C HIS A 62 2.50 6.94 -4.90
N ASP A 63 3.69 6.39 -5.13
CA ASP A 63 3.88 4.97 -5.45
C ASP A 63 3.97 4.12 -4.18
N LEU A 64 4.17 4.71 -3.00
CA LEU A 64 4.21 3.96 -1.74
C LEU A 64 3.70 4.77 -0.56
N VAL A 65 2.60 4.33 0.02
CA VAL A 65 1.94 4.98 1.17
C VAL A 65 1.62 3.96 2.26
N ILE A 66 1.49 4.47 3.48
CA ILE A 66 1.11 3.69 4.66
C ILE A 66 0.13 4.49 5.49
N PHE A 67 -0.95 3.87 5.96
CA PHE A 67 -1.97 4.50 6.80
C PHE A 67 -2.16 3.72 8.11
N GLY A 68 -2.59 4.41 9.16
CA GLY A 68 -2.88 3.81 10.48
C GLY A 68 -1.72 3.80 11.47
N GLN A 69 -0.57 4.39 11.09
CA GLN A 69 0.68 4.38 11.88
C GLN A 69 0.54 4.99 13.29
N HIS A 70 -0.48 5.81 13.51
CA HIS A 70 -0.77 6.47 14.78
C HIS A 70 -2.09 6.01 15.42
N GLY A 71 -2.68 4.92 14.92
CA GLY A 71 -3.99 4.40 15.33
C GLY A 71 -4.98 4.35 14.17
N MET A 72 -6.09 3.63 14.36
CA MET A 72 -7.15 3.50 13.35
C MET A 72 -7.81 4.87 13.11
N SER A 73 -7.44 5.53 12.02
CA SER A 73 -8.04 6.80 11.59
C SER A 73 -9.34 6.56 10.83
N SER A 74 -10.22 7.55 10.83
CA SER A 74 -11.38 7.65 9.93
C SER A 74 -10.96 7.50 8.46
N THR A 75 -9.76 7.98 8.11
CA THR A 75 -9.15 7.79 6.79
C THR A 75 -8.90 6.31 6.49
N CYS A 76 -8.29 5.55 7.40
CA CYS A 76 -8.11 4.10 7.23
C CYS A 76 -9.45 3.37 7.06
N ALA A 77 -10.42 3.72 7.90
CA ALA A 77 -11.75 3.11 7.89
C ALA A 77 -12.53 3.40 6.60
N ALA A 78 -12.31 4.56 5.98
CA ALA A 78 -12.92 4.92 4.70
C ALA A 78 -12.16 4.36 3.49
N LEU A 79 -10.83 4.25 3.57
CA LEU A 79 -9.98 3.72 2.49
C LEU A 79 -10.29 2.26 2.16
N MET A 80 -10.46 1.40 3.17
CA MET A 80 -10.75 -0.01 2.96
C MET A 80 -11.99 -0.24 2.08
N PRO A 81 -13.20 0.21 2.46
CA PRO A 81 -14.37 0.05 1.60
C PRO A 81 -14.27 0.87 0.31
N GLY A 82 -13.64 2.04 0.32
CA GLY A 82 -13.48 2.89 -0.86
C GLY A 82 -12.64 2.29 -1.98
N LEU A 83 -11.79 1.31 -1.65
CA LEU A 83 -10.98 0.53 -2.59
C LEU A 83 -11.50 -0.91 -2.79
N GLY A 84 -12.70 -1.23 -2.29
CA GLY A 84 -13.25 -2.59 -2.38
C GLY A 84 -12.58 -3.62 -1.45
N LEU A 85 -11.82 -3.15 -0.46
CA LEU A 85 -11.04 -3.97 0.48
C LEU A 85 -11.78 -4.27 1.79
N SER A 86 -13.12 -4.31 1.77
CA SER A 86 -13.95 -4.42 2.98
C SER A 86 -13.68 -5.65 3.86
N ASN A 87 -13.09 -6.71 3.29
CA ASN A 87 -12.75 -7.95 4.01
C ASN A 87 -11.29 -7.98 4.50
N LEU A 88 -10.48 -6.98 4.14
CA LEU A 88 -9.06 -6.95 4.46
C LEU A 88 -8.85 -6.58 5.93
N LYS A 89 -7.90 -7.25 6.59
CA LYS A 89 -7.56 -7.00 8.00
C LYS A 89 -6.17 -6.39 8.11
N ALA A 90 -6.02 -5.37 8.95
CA ALA A 90 -4.69 -4.84 9.26
C ALA A 90 -3.92 -5.78 10.24
N PRO A 91 -2.59 -5.90 10.12
CA PRO A 91 -1.77 -5.23 9.10
C PRO A 91 -1.79 -5.98 7.76
N SER A 92 -1.84 -5.24 6.65
CA SER A 92 -1.87 -5.80 5.30
C SER A 92 -1.12 -4.92 4.31
N LEU A 93 -0.64 -5.56 3.25
CA LEU A 93 -0.08 -4.94 2.06
C LEU A 93 -1.07 -5.09 0.90
N VAL A 94 -1.26 -4.00 0.18
CA VAL A 94 -2.02 -3.93 -1.07
C VAL A 94 -1.08 -3.41 -2.15
N LEU A 95 -0.94 -4.16 -3.24
CA LEU A 95 -0.16 -3.79 -4.41
C LEU A 95 -1.12 -3.51 -5.56
N ILE A 96 -1.13 -2.28 -6.05
CA ILE A 96 -2.08 -1.79 -7.04
C ILE A 96 -1.32 -1.62 -8.35
N SER A 97 -1.50 -2.56 -9.28
CA SER A 97 -0.79 -2.52 -10.56
C SER A 97 -1.30 -1.37 -11.43
N SER A 98 -0.40 -0.63 -12.07
CA SER A 98 -0.77 0.40 -13.04
C SER A 98 -1.06 -0.25 -14.41
N GLY A 99 -2.27 -0.09 -14.92
CA GLY A 99 -2.75 -0.73 -16.15
C GLY A 99 -4.14 -0.22 -16.57
N GLU A 100 -4.68 -0.75 -17.67
CA GLU A 100 -6.00 -0.36 -18.20
C GLU A 100 -7.14 -0.68 -17.20
N SER A 101 -6.98 -1.75 -16.43
CA SER A 101 -7.84 -2.15 -15.32
C SER A 101 -7.04 -2.16 -14.03
N LEU A 102 -7.59 -1.61 -12.95
CA LEU A 102 -6.96 -1.70 -11.64
C LEU A 102 -7.10 -3.10 -11.07
N VAL A 103 -5.96 -3.72 -10.83
CA VAL A 103 -5.86 -4.99 -10.12
C VAL A 103 -5.12 -4.75 -8.82
N LEU A 104 -5.73 -5.17 -7.73
CA LEU A 104 -5.17 -5.10 -6.39
C LEU A 104 -4.75 -6.51 -5.98
N HIS A 105 -3.51 -6.67 -5.59
CA HIS A 105 -2.99 -7.88 -4.99
C HIS A 105 -2.74 -7.64 -3.51
N THR A 106 -3.35 -8.45 -2.65
CA THR A 106 -3.30 -8.23 -1.19
C THR A 106 -2.67 -9.40 -0.46
N THR A 107 -1.96 -9.11 0.63
CA THR A 107 -1.50 -10.12 1.58
C THR A 107 -1.56 -9.57 2.99
N SER A 108 -1.84 -10.45 3.95
CA SER A 108 -1.64 -10.13 5.36
C SER A 108 -0.16 -9.92 5.64
N LEU A 109 0.14 -9.01 6.56
CA LEU A 109 1.47 -8.76 7.08
C LEU A 109 1.58 -9.29 8.52
N PRO A 110 2.81 -9.53 9.01
CA PRO A 110 3.00 -9.87 10.41
C PRO A 110 2.59 -8.72 11.33
N ALA A 111 1.76 -9.04 12.34
CA ALA A 111 1.33 -8.11 13.37
C ALA A 111 2.33 -7.99 14.52
N GLY A 112 2.24 -6.88 15.26
CA GLY A 112 2.95 -6.64 16.51
C GLY A 112 4.47 -6.57 16.39
N LYS A 113 5.15 -7.00 17.46
CA LYS A 113 6.61 -7.05 17.59
C LYS A 113 7.08 -8.49 17.78
N LEU A 114 8.24 -8.84 17.22
CA LEU A 114 8.90 -10.10 17.55
C LEU A 114 9.25 -10.13 19.05
N LEU A 115 8.90 -11.24 19.71
CA LEU A 115 9.40 -11.51 21.06
C LEU A 115 10.90 -11.78 21.00
N VAL A 116 11.61 -11.41 22.05
CA VAL A 116 13.05 -11.64 22.17
C VAL A 116 13.34 -13.14 21.98
N GLY A 117 14.19 -13.47 21.01
CA GLY A 117 14.58 -14.85 20.70
C GLY A 117 13.72 -15.58 19.67
N GLN A 118 12.65 -14.95 19.15
CA GLN A 118 11.94 -15.47 17.99
C GLN A 118 12.68 -15.09 16.70
N PRO A 119 12.94 -16.04 15.78
CA PRO A 119 13.45 -15.71 14.46
C PRO A 119 12.38 -14.95 13.67
N GLU A 120 12.80 -13.90 12.96
CA GLU A 120 11.94 -13.25 11.99
C GLU A 120 11.73 -14.20 10.80
N GLU A 121 10.47 -14.41 10.42
CA GLU A 121 10.15 -15.15 9.20
C GLU A 121 10.35 -14.22 7.99
N ASP A 122 11.62 -13.92 7.69
CA ASP A 122 12.06 -13.21 6.48
C ASP A 122 12.59 -14.24 5.47
N SER A 123 11.73 -15.21 5.13
CA SER A 123 12.04 -16.13 4.04
C SER A 123 11.71 -15.46 2.71
N SER A 124 12.51 -15.74 1.69
CA SER A 124 12.23 -15.34 0.30
C SER A 124 10.94 -15.93 -0.28
N LYS A 125 10.21 -16.73 0.51
CA LYS A 125 8.92 -17.32 0.17
C LYS A 125 7.74 -16.54 0.74
N THR A 126 7.98 -15.54 1.59
CA THR A 126 6.87 -14.73 2.12
C THR A 126 6.26 -13.90 0.98
N PRO A 127 4.91 -13.78 0.89
CA PRO A 127 4.27 -13.15 -0.27
C PRO A 127 4.75 -11.71 -0.52
N TRP A 128 4.93 -10.92 0.55
CA TRP A 128 5.43 -9.55 0.43
C TRP A 128 6.86 -9.48 -0.12
N ARG A 129 7.72 -10.47 0.19
CA ARG A 129 9.12 -10.47 -0.27
C ARG A 129 9.20 -10.91 -1.73
N SER A 130 8.49 -11.98 -2.08
CA SER A 130 8.36 -12.45 -3.46
C SER A 130 7.84 -11.36 -4.39
N ALA A 131 6.81 -10.63 -3.95
CA ALA A 131 6.26 -9.51 -4.71
C ALA A 131 7.29 -8.38 -4.91
N LEU A 132 8.03 -8.01 -3.86
CA LEU A 132 9.06 -6.98 -3.95
C LEU A 132 10.18 -7.37 -4.94
N ASP A 133 10.61 -8.62 -4.90
CA ASP A 133 11.65 -9.13 -5.81
C ASP A 133 11.17 -9.14 -7.27
N LEU A 134 9.89 -9.41 -7.53
CA LEU A 134 9.30 -9.29 -8.87
C LEU A 134 9.18 -7.83 -9.34
N ILE A 135 8.77 -6.92 -8.46
CA ILE A 135 8.70 -5.48 -8.76
C ILE A 135 10.08 -4.97 -9.17
N ARG A 136 11.11 -5.28 -8.38
CA ARG A 136 12.51 -4.95 -8.68
C ARG A 136 12.91 -5.43 -10.07
N GLN A 137 12.71 -6.72 -10.35
CA GLN A 137 13.06 -7.30 -11.64
C GLN A 137 12.29 -6.66 -12.80
N ALA A 138 11.00 -6.37 -12.61
CA ALA A 138 10.18 -5.75 -13.65
C ALA A 138 10.66 -4.35 -13.99
N VAL A 139 10.97 -3.53 -12.98
CA VAL A 139 11.49 -2.17 -13.17
C VAL A 139 12.89 -2.20 -13.79
N GLU A 140 13.81 -3.02 -13.27
CA GLU A 140 15.18 -3.12 -13.78
C GLU A 140 15.22 -3.59 -15.24
N LYS A 141 14.42 -4.61 -15.58
CA LYS A 141 14.35 -5.18 -16.93
C LYS A 141 13.41 -4.40 -17.86
N ARG A 142 12.66 -3.42 -17.34
CA ARG A 142 11.63 -2.64 -18.05
C ARG A 142 10.61 -3.55 -18.73
N VAL A 143 10.15 -4.56 -18.02
CA VAL A 143 9.15 -5.52 -18.50
C VAL A 143 7.82 -5.30 -17.77
N TYR A 144 6.75 -5.85 -18.34
CA TYR A 144 5.45 -5.86 -17.70
C TYR A 144 5.52 -6.61 -16.36
N LEU A 145 4.99 -5.99 -15.30
CA LEU A 145 4.86 -6.61 -13.98
C LEU A 145 3.57 -7.43 -13.92
N SER A 146 3.69 -8.72 -13.60
CA SER A 146 2.57 -9.56 -13.20
C SER A 146 2.80 -10.09 -11.79
N LEU A 147 1.78 -9.99 -10.94
CA LEU A 147 1.77 -10.50 -9.57
C LEU A 147 0.80 -11.68 -9.39
N ASP A 148 0.15 -12.12 -10.46
CA ASP A 148 -0.92 -13.14 -10.41
C ASP A 148 -0.44 -14.52 -9.94
N ASP A 149 0.83 -14.84 -10.20
CA ASP A 149 1.42 -16.14 -9.87
C ASP A 149 2.15 -16.15 -8.51
N VAL A 150 2.07 -15.06 -7.74
CA VAL A 150 2.71 -14.99 -6.42
C VAL A 150 1.83 -15.70 -5.40
N GLU A 151 2.32 -16.83 -4.88
CA GLU A 151 1.65 -17.58 -3.82
C GLU A 151 1.39 -16.69 -2.59
N GLY A 152 0.14 -16.71 -2.10
CA GLY A 152 -0.30 -15.93 -0.94
C GLY A 152 -0.72 -14.49 -1.24
N LEU A 153 -0.66 -14.02 -2.50
CA LEU A 153 -1.36 -12.80 -2.91
C LEU A 153 -2.79 -13.12 -3.35
N GLU A 154 -3.77 -12.45 -2.73
CA GLU A 154 -5.16 -12.48 -3.16
C GLU A 154 -5.41 -11.38 -4.19
N ARG A 155 -5.95 -11.76 -5.36
CA ARG A 155 -6.30 -10.82 -6.43
C ARG A 155 -7.72 -10.29 -6.26
N ILE A 156 -7.86 -8.97 -6.35
CA ILE A 156 -9.13 -8.25 -6.34
C ILE A 156 -9.18 -7.37 -7.59
N GLU A 157 -10.21 -7.54 -8.40
CA GLU A 157 -10.47 -6.66 -9.54
C GLU A 157 -11.24 -5.43 -9.07
N PHE A 158 -10.72 -4.25 -9.39
CA PHE A 158 -11.37 -2.99 -9.04
C PHE A 158 -12.02 -2.37 -10.28
N SER A 159 -13.35 -2.32 -10.26
CA SER A 159 -14.17 -1.86 -11.40
C SER A 159 -14.52 -0.37 -11.35
N ASP A 160 -14.26 0.33 -10.25
CA ASP A 160 -14.87 1.65 -9.99
C ASP A 160 -14.02 2.83 -10.49
N GLY A 161 -13.31 2.63 -11.60
CA GLY A 161 -12.53 3.66 -12.31
C GLY A 161 -11.04 3.65 -12.01
N THR A 162 -10.41 4.83 -11.98
CA THR A 162 -8.97 5.00 -11.71
C THR A 162 -8.66 5.07 -10.21
N LEU A 163 -7.40 4.82 -9.83
CA LEU A 163 -6.98 4.84 -8.44
C LEU A 163 -7.10 6.26 -7.88
N SER A 164 -6.68 7.26 -8.67
CA SER A 164 -6.88 8.67 -8.34
C SER A 164 -8.36 8.99 -8.09
N GLY A 165 -9.27 8.50 -8.95
CA GLY A 165 -10.70 8.69 -8.80
C GLY A 165 -11.26 8.04 -7.52
N ALA A 166 -10.81 6.84 -7.20
CA ALA A 166 -11.21 6.14 -5.97
C ALA A 166 -10.73 6.86 -4.71
N VAL A 167 -9.43 7.20 -4.67
CA VAL A 167 -8.81 7.96 -3.57
C VAL A 167 -9.47 9.33 -3.41
N GLY A 168 -9.82 10.01 -4.51
CA GLY A 168 -10.52 11.29 -4.50
C GLY A 168 -11.94 11.21 -3.92
N ARG A 169 -12.66 10.10 -4.15
CA ARG A 169 -13.96 9.86 -3.50
C ARG A 169 -13.82 9.66 -1.99
N VAL A 170 -12.85 8.84 -1.58
CA VAL A 170 -12.55 8.62 -0.15
C VAL A 170 -12.18 9.94 0.52
N LYS A 171 -11.33 10.75 -0.10
CA LYS A 171 -10.95 12.07 0.40
C LYS A 171 -12.17 12.96 0.66
N LYS A 172 -13.07 13.09 -0.31
CA LYS A 172 -14.31 13.88 -0.16
C LYS A 172 -15.20 13.36 0.97
N GLN A 173 -15.28 12.04 1.15
CA GLN A 173 -16.05 11.43 2.21
C GLN A 173 -15.47 11.78 3.59
N VAL A 174 -14.16 11.65 3.77
CA VAL A 174 -13.48 11.95 5.05
C VAL A 174 -13.54 13.44 5.37
N GLU A 175 -13.39 14.31 4.37
CA GLU A 175 -13.50 15.78 4.55
C GLU A 175 -14.92 16.24 4.91
N SER A 176 -15.94 15.41 4.68
CA SER A 176 -17.36 15.73 4.96
C SER A 176 -17.89 15.11 6.26
N ALA A 177 -17.07 14.30 6.94
CA ALA A 177 -17.43 13.60 8.19
C ALA A 177 -17.08 14.45 9.43
#